data_AF-A0A820RJD1-F1
#
_entry.id   AF-A0A820RJD1-F1
#
_cell.length_a   1.000
_cell.length_b   1.000
_cell.length_c   1.000
_cell.angle_alpha   90.00
_cell.angle_beta   90.00
_cell.angle_gamma   90.00
#
_symmetry.space_group_name_H-M   'P 1'
#
loop_
_entity.id
_entity.type
_entity.pdbx_description
1 polymer ?
#
loop_
_entity_poly.entity_id
_entity_poly.type
_entity_poly.pdbx_seq_one_letter_code
_entity_poly.pdbx_strand_id
1 'polypeptide(L)' 'MTFWAKNATTIAGSPIGIAGLTSTLLSYPADVRVGANDAIYVIDYDTYYRLQIFNPGSLSGITIINASAGTNLNQFYT' A
#
# COMPACT_ATOMS: atom_id res chain seq x y z
N MET A 1 -4.50 -27.22 14.39
CA MET A 1 -5.36 -26.52 13.41
C MET A 1 -5.34 -25.04 13.75
N THR A 2 -4.80 -24.21 12.88
CA THR A 2 -4.91 -22.75 12.97
C THR A 2 -6.22 -22.34 12.31
N PHE A 3 -7.10 -21.69 13.07
CA PHE A 3 -8.32 -21.09 12.53
C PHE A 3 -7.99 -19.68 12.05
N TRP A 4 -8.59 -19.26 10.93
CA TRP A 4 -8.48 -17.89 10.46
C TRP A 4 -9.15 -16.94 11.45
N ALA A 5 -8.58 -15.75 11.63
CA ALA A 5 -9.17 -14.73 12.48
C ALA A 5 -10.54 -14.32 11.93
N LYS A 6 -11.55 -14.23 12.82
CA LYS A 6 -12.91 -13.82 12.43
C LYS A 6 -13.04 -12.31 12.20
N ASN A 7 -12.07 -11.53 12.65
CA ASN A 7 -12.06 -10.08 12.56
C ASN A 7 -10.89 -9.62 11.67
N ALA A 8 -11.12 -8.56 10.90
CA ALA A 8 -10.10 -7.87 10.10
C ALA A 8 -9.92 -6.44 10.61
N THR A 9 -8.76 -5.85 10.33
CA THR A 9 -8.46 -4.46 10.66
C THR A 9 -8.16 -3.71 9.36
N THR A 10 -8.81 -2.57 9.15
CA THR A 10 -8.48 -1.66 8.05
C THR A 10 -7.17 -0.95 8.37
N ILE A 11 -6.14 -1.18 7.55
CA ILE A 11 -4.79 -0.62 7.73
C ILE A 11 -4.55 0.64 6.88
N ALA A 12 -5.37 0.86 5.85
CA ALA A 12 -5.34 2.04 4.99
C ALA A 12 -6.68 2.22 4.28
N GLY A 13 -6.96 3.46 3.89
CA GLY A 13 -8.18 3.87 3.20
C GLY A 13 -9.12 4.68 4.09
N SER A 14 -10.01 5.43 3.44
CA SER A 14 -10.99 6.27 4.11
C SER A 14 -12.35 5.57 4.22
N PRO A 15 -13.02 5.59 5.38
CA PRO A 15 -14.36 5.01 5.54
C PRO A 15 -15.43 5.71 4.70
N ILE A 16 -15.13 6.91 4.17
CA ILE A 16 -16.02 7.69 3.30
C ILE A 16 -15.49 7.81 1.86
N GLY A 17 -14.51 6.98 1.48
CA GLY A 17 -14.02 6.91 0.10
C GLY A 17 -13.13 8.06 -0.35
N ILE A 18 -12.51 8.80 0.58
CA ILE A 18 -11.53 9.84 0.25
C ILE A 18 -10.20 9.19 -0.16
N ALA A 19 -9.74 9.54 -1.37
CA ALA A 19 -8.42 9.21 -1.89
C ALA A 19 -7.33 10.13 -1.29
N GLY A 20 -6.11 9.63 -1.12
CA GLY A 20 -4.99 10.45 -0.66
C GLY A 20 -3.64 9.75 -0.60
N LEU A 21 -2.56 10.55 -0.52
CA LEU A 21 -1.16 10.10 -0.55
C LEU A 21 -0.49 10.07 0.83
N THR A 22 -1.25 10.17 1.92
CA THR A 22 -0.72 9.99 3.27
C THR A 22 -0.41 8.52 3.55
N SER A 23 0.27 8.21 4.65
CA SER A 23 0.58 6.84 5.07
C SER A 23 -0.65 6.00 5.44
N THR A 24 -1.81 6.62 5.61
CA THR A 24 -3.06 5.96 6.02
C THR A 24 -4.11 5.95 4.91
N LEU A 25 -3.85 6.61 3.78
CA LEU A 25 -4.76 6.69 2.64
C LEU A 25 -4.10 6.07 1.40
N LEU A 26 -4.93 5.73 0.43
CA LEU A 26 -4.55 5.26 -0.90
C LEU A 26 -5.29 6.13 -1.93
N SER A 27 -4.76 6.26 -3.15
CA SER A 27 -5.39 7.07 -4.21
C SER A 27 -5.99 6.19 -5.30
N TYR A 28 -5.15 5.50 -6.09
CA TYR A 28 -5.57 4.47 -7.05
C TYR A 28 -4.73 3.20 -6.85
N PRO A 29 -4.99 2.39 -5.81
CA PRO A 29 -4.31 1.12 -5.64
C PRO A 29 -4.65 0.18 -6.79
N ALA A 30 -3.65 -0.36 -7.51
CA ALA A 30 -3.89 -1.31 -8.59
C ALA A 30 -3.39 -2.73 -8.30
N ASP A 31 -2.52 -2.93 -7.30
CA ASP A 31 -2.14 -4.27 -6.88
C ASP A 31 -1.75 -4.35 -5.41
N VAL A 32 -1.90 -5.55 -4.82
CA VAL A 32 -1.56 -5.87 -3.44
C VAL A 32 -0.90 -7.24 -3.33
N ARG A 33 0.19 -7.32 -2.56
CA ARG A 33 0.93 -8.57 -2.32
C ARG A 33 1.30 -8.71 -0.85
N VAL A 34 1.25 -9.93 -0.33
CA VAL A 34 1.81 -10.26 1.00
C VAL A 34 3.21 -10.83 0.82
N GLY A 35 4.20 -10.28 1.52
CA GLY A 35 5.59 -10.75 1.53
C GLY A 35 5.82 -11.90 2.51
N ALA A 36 7.01 -12.50 2.45
CA ALA A 36 7.41 -13.60 3.35
C ALA A 36 7.57 -13.18 4.83
N ASN A 37 7.61 -11.87 5.10
CA ASN A 37 7.65 -11.25 6.43
C ASN A 37 6.26 -10.80 6.91
N ASP A 38 5.19 -11.29 6.28
CA ASP A 38 3.79 -10.89 6.50
C ASP A 38 3.49 -9.40 6.27
N ALA A 39 4.43 -8.65 5.68
CA ALA A 39 4.18 -7.27 5.29
C ALA A 39 3.28 -7.22 4.04
N ILE A 40 2.39 -6.24 4.00
CA ILE A 40 1.51 -5.97 2.87
C ILE A 40 2.14 -4.88 2.01
N TYR A 41 2.30 -5.17 0.73
CA TYR A 41 2.86 -4.28 -0.28
C TYR A 41 1.70 -3.84 -1.17
N VAL A 42 1.51 -2.53 -1.31
CA VAL A 42 0.47 -1.97 -2.17
C VAL A 42 1.14 -1.09 -3.21
N ILE A 43 0.87 -1.36 -4.48
CA ILE A 43 1.20 -0.42 -5.55
C ILE A 43 0.00 0.52 -5.70
N ASP A 44 0.24 1.77 -5.35
CA ASP A 44 -0.73 2.85 -5.33
C ASP A 44 -0.36 3.88 -6.40
N TYR A 45 -1.26 4.06 -7.34
CA TYR A 45 -1.07 4.90 -8.50
C TYR A 45 -1.75 6.25 -8.26
N ASP A 46 -1.10 7.33 -8.64
CA ASP A 46 -1.70 8.64 -8.86
C ASP A 46 -0.77 9.40 -9.82
N THR A 47 -0.70 10.73 -9.74
CA THR A 47 0.29 11.59 -10.41
C THR A 47 1.75 11.12 -10.19
N TYR A 48 1.99 10.32 -9.13
CA TYR A 48 3.25 9.62 -8.84
C TYR A 48 2.95 8.14 -8.53
N TYR A 49 3.84 7.23 -8.93
CA TYR A 49 3.77 5.81 -8.61
C TYR A 49 4.34 5.60 -7.21
N ARG A 50 3.54 4.98 -6.34
CA ARG A 50 3.87 4.77 -4.93
C ARG A 50 3.88 3.29 -4.58
N LEU A 51 4.95 2.86 -3.91
CA LEU A 51 4.99 1.57 -3.21
C LEU A 51 4.86 1.81 -1.71
N GLN A 52 3.72 1.41 -1.14
CA GLN A 52 3.48 1.41 0.30
C GLN A 52 3.77 0.03 0.90
N ILE A 53 4.46 0.00 2.04
CA ILE A 53 4.63 -1.21 2.84
C ILE A 53 3.94 -1.03 4.19
N PHE A 54 3.06 -1.96 4.53
CA PHE A 54 2.42 -2.07 5.83
C PHE A 54 2.96 -3.30 6.55
N ASN A 55 3.81 -3.08 7.54
CA ASN A 55 4.32 -4.18 8.38
C ASN A 55 3.19 -4.79 9.23
N PRO A 56 3.33 -6.06 9.66
CA PRO A 56 2.33 -6.72 10.50
C PRO A 56 1.91 -5.85 11.70
N GLY A 57 0.60 -5.61 11.84
CA GLY A 57 0.03 -4.79 12.92
C GLY A 57 0.16 -3.28 12.75
N SER A 58 0.80 -2.78 11.69
CA SER A 58 0.88 -1.34 11.43
C SER A 58 -0.43 -0.80 10.88
N LEU A 59 -0.85 0.38 11.37
CA LEU A 59 -1.99 1.16 10.85
C LEU A 59 -1.54 2.30 9.94
N SER A 60 -0.29 2.27 9.49
CA SER A 60 0.29 3.27 8.59
C SER A 60 1.37 2.63 7.72
N GLY A 61 1.41 3.04 6.46
CA GLY A 61 2.36 2.58 5.47
C GLY A 61 3.67 3.34 5.53
N ILE A 62 4.73 2.69 5.06
CA ILE A 62 6.01 3.30 4.74
C ILE A 62 6.08 3.47 3.23
N THR A 63 6.28 4.70 2.78
CA THR A 63 6.52 5.01 1.37
C THR A 63 7.96 4.67 1.01
N ILE A 64 8.17 3.61 0.23
CA ILE A 64 9.52 3.24 -0.25
C ILE A 64 9.85 3.93 -1.56
N ILE A 65 8.87 4.04 -2.44
CA ILE A 65 8.98 4.72 -3.72
C ILE A 65 7.88 5.76 -3.80
N ASN A 66 8.24 6.96 -4.24
CA ASN A 66 7.33 8.03 -4.60
C ASN A 66 7.95 8.80 -5.77
N ALA A 67 7.65 8.37 -7.00
CA ALA A 67 8.29 8.92 -8.18
C ALA A 67 7.33 8.96 -9.36
N SER A 68 7.59 9.85 -10.32
CA SER A 68 6.84 9.88 -11.58
C SER A 68 7.05 8.58 -12.38
N ALA A 69 6.15 8.31 -13.32
CA ALA A 69 6.32 7.21 -14.28
C ALA A 69 7.69 7.30 -14.95
N GLY A 70 8.35 6.17 -15.12
CA GLY A 70 9.61 6.13 -15.85
C GLY A 70 10.42 4.87 -15.59
N THR A 71 11.56 4.80 -16.27
CA THR A 71 12.44 3.63 -16.30
C THR A 71 13.69 3.79 -15.44
N ASN A 72 13.76 4.85 -14.61
CA ASN A 72 14.87 5.02 -13.67
C ASN A 72 14.77 4.01 -12.52
N LEU A 73 15.87 3.80 -11.79
CA LEU A 73 15.99 2.79 -10.73
C LEU A 73 14.93 2.90 -9.62
N ASN A 74 14.37 4.10 -9.42
CA ASN A 74 13.36 4.41 -8.41
C ASN A 74 11.98 4.73 -9.03
N GLN A 75 11.73 4.31 -10.27
CA GLN A 75 10.48 4.56 -10.99
C GLN A 75 9.86 3.26 -11.50
N PHE A 76 8.55 3.29 -11.70
CA PHE A 76 7.79 2.23 -12.35
C PHE A 76 7.27 2.75 -13.69
N TYR A 77 7.37 1.93 -14.73
CA TYR A 77 6.77 2.17 -16.05
C TYR A 77 5.83 1.02 -16.33
N THR A 78 4.56 1.22 -16.00
CA THR A 78 3.47 0.28 -16.27
C THR A 78 2.30 1.01 -16.90
#